data_AF-A0A0L7L543-F1
#
_entry.id   AF-A0A0L7L543-F1
#
_cell.length_a   1.000
_cell.length_b   1.000
_cell.length_c   1.000
_cell.angle_alpha   90.00
_cell.angle_beta   90.00
_cell.angle_gamma   90.00
#
_symmetry.space_group_name_H-M   'P 1'
#
loop_
_entity.id
_entity.type
_entity.pdbx_description
1 polymer ?
#
loop_
_entity_poly.entity_id
_entity_poly.type
_entity_poly.pdbx_seq_one_letter_code
_entity_poly.pdbx_strand_id
1 'polypeptide(L)'
;MRPASGADLLRYLRKVNFTGLSGDGFHFDSNGDGPARYNILHFKQVSKDVYSWIHVGQYLDGELQLSLDSQAVRGGRELLLALLQLHAIRSPYVETACVVCPRGTLPAASRTHCRPIPEAYLRPDSAWAIGAMSFSSIRLRGVVPAQLDACRACERARAIIRPARRHTDVLSRHLRAPKAMFHYPTREDNMLVCDSYVDASYMIAFFYPIVLILVCTVYAVLTRKIPEAFNESKHIGFTMYTTCVIWLAFVPLYFGTASHVPLRVTSMAVTISLSASVTLVCLFSPKVSDYTSGRRATCPCA
;
A
#
# COMPACT_ATOMS: atom_id res chain seq x y z
N MET A 1 67.46 50.85 -45.30
CA MET A 1 66.04 50.46 -45.46
C MET A 1 65.24 51.20 -44.40
N ARG A 2 64.08 51.77 -44.73
CA ARG A 2 63.18 52.37 -43.72
C ARG A 2 62.48 51.22 -42.96
N PRO A 3 62.35 51.29 -41.63
CA PRO A 3 61.64 50.26 -40.88
C PRO A 3 60.16 50.26 -41.28
N ALA A 4 59.58 49.07 -41.47
CA ALA A 4 58.16 48.93 -41.76
C ALA A 4 57.35 49.42 -40.55
N SER A 5 56.31 50.22 -40.80
CA SER A 5 55.40 50.69 -39.76
C SER A 5 54.51 49.54 -39.28
N GLY A 6 54.45 49.32 -37.97
CA GLY A 6 53.60 48.28 -37.37
C GLY A 6 52.12 48.44 -37.70
N ALA A 7 51.65 49.69 -37.90
CA ALA A 7 50.27 49.97 -38.28
C ALA A 7 49.95 49.61 -39.74
N ASP A 8 50.94 49.64 -40.62
CA ASP A 8 50.79 49.15 -42.00
C ASP A 8 50.79 47.62 -42.00
N LEU A 9 51.70 47.00 -41.24
CA LEU A 9 51.77 45.55 -41.11
C LEU A 9 50.46 44.95 -40.56
N LEU A 10 49.89 45.55 -39.51
CA LEU A 10 48.62 45.10 -38.93
C LEU A 10 47.46 45.18 -39.93
N ARG A 11 47.44 46.21 -40.80
CA ARG A 11 46.44 46.36 -41.86
C ARG A 11 46.51 45.24 -42.89
N TYR A 12 47.72 44.80 -43.24
CA TYR A 12 47.90 43.66 -44.13
C TYR A 12 47.54 42.34 -43.42
N LEU A 13 47.98 42.15 -42.17
CA LEU A 13 47.72 40.92 -41.40
C LEU A 13 46.22 40.65 -41.18
N ARG A 14 45.40 41.68 -40.92
CA ARG A 14 43.95 41.52 -40.74
C ARG A 14 43.18 41.08 -42.00
N LYS A 15 43.79 41.17 -43.19
CA LYS A 15 43.14 40.80 -44.48
C LYS A 15 43.71 39.51 -45.07
N VAL A 16 44.54 38.81 -44.31
CA VAL A 16 45.16 37.56 -44.75
C VAL A 16 44.11 36.46 -44.83
N ASN A 17 44.11 35.73 -45.94
CA ASN A 17 43.36 34.50 -46.14
C ASN A 17 44.27 33.49 -46.85
N PHE A 18 44.55 32.37 -46.19
CA PHE A 18 45.43 31.32 -46.72
C PHE A 18 44.97 29.95 -46.22
N THR A 19 45.43 28.90 -46.89
CA THR A 19 45.24 27.52 -46.44
C THR A 19 46.42 27.10 -45.57
N GLY A 20 46.11 26.64 -44.36
CA GLY A 20 47.10 26.10 -43.43
C GLY A 20 47.62 24.73 -43.86
N LEU A 21 48.62 24.22 -43.13
CA LEU A 21 49.22 22.90 -43.36
C LEU A 21 48.21 21.74 -43.22
N SER A 22 47.13 21.96 -42.47
CA SER A 22 46.03 21.00 -42.29
C SER A 22 45.03 21.01 -43.46
N GLY A 23 45.25 21.82 -44.51
CA GLY A 23 44.32 21.99 -45.63
C GLY A 23 43.16 22.95 -45.35
N ASP A 24 43.10 23.50 -44.14
CA ASP A 24 42.04 24.37 -43.65
C ASP A 24 42.25 25.83 -44.05
N GLY A 25 41.18 26.49 -44.52
CA GLY A 25 41.17 27.93 -44.72
C GLY A 25 41.26 28.70 -43.40
N PHE A 26 42.24 29.59 -43.29
CA PHE A 26 42.44 30.50 -42.16
C PHE A 26 42.21 31.94 -42.59
N HIS A 27 41.40 32.66 -41.83
CA HIS A 27 41.14 34.07 -42.01
C HIS A 27 40.97 34.74 -40.65
N PHE A 28 41.11 36.07 -40.58
CA PHE A 28 40.75 36.81 -39.37
C PHE A 28 39.36 37.42 -39.51
N ASP A 29 38.60 37.43 -38.43
CA ASP A 29 37.32 38.15 -38.35
C ASP A 29 37.54 39.67 -38.20
N SER A 30 36.46 40.44 -38.06
CA SER A 30 36.56 41.89 -37.86
C SER A 30 37.24 42.30 -36.54
N ASN A 31 37.31 41.40 -35.56
CA ASN A 31 37.92 41.63 -34.26
C ASN A 31 39.40 41.21 -34.23
N GLY A 32 39.86 40.45 -35.24
CA GLY A 32 41.21 39.93 -35.35
C GLY A 32 41.39 38.53 -34.79
N ASP A 33 40.29 37.80 -34.57
CA ASP A 33 40.29 36.41 -34.12
C ASP A 33 40.28 35.45 -35.32
N GLY A 34 40.89 34.28 -35.17
CA GLY A 34 40.86 33.22 -36.19
C GLY A 34 39.54 32.46 -36.20
N PRO A 35 39.28 31.60 -37.22
CA PRO A 35 38.03 30.87 -37.32
C PRO A 35 37.90 29.84 -36.19
N ALA A 36 36.74 29.81 -35.53
CA ALA A 36 36.48 28.91 -34.41
C ALA A 36 36.32 27.45 -34.90
N ARG A 37 37.18 26.56 -34.41
CA ARG A 37 37.20 25.14 -34.78
C ARG A 37 37.39 24.26 -33.55
N TYR A 38 36.38 23.49 -33.19
CA TYR A 38 36.40 22.67 -31.97
C TYR A 38 35.86 21.27 -32.22
N ASN A 39 36.53 20.26 -31.66
CA ASN A 39 36.01 18.91 -31.58
C ASN A 39 35.23 18.73 -30.28
N ILE A 40 34.03 18.16 -30.37
CA ILE A 40 33.15 17.90 -29.24
C ILE A 40 33.29 16.44 -28.86
N LEU A 41 33.77 16.20 -27.64
CA LEU A 41 34.00 14.87 -27.09
C LEU A 41 33.01 14.61 -25.95
N HIS A 42 32.53 13.37 -25.86
CA HIS A 42 31.71 12.91 -24.75
C HIS A 42 32.43 11.77 -24.00
N PHE A 43 32.56 11.88 -22.69
CA PHE A 43 33.11 10.82 -21.85
C PHE A 43 32.00 9.82 -21.49
N LYS A 44 32.08 8.61 -22.05
CA LYS A 44 31.07 7.58 -21.83
C LYS A 44 31.72 6.24 -21.49
N GLN A 45 31.00 5.46 -20.69
CA GLN A 45 31.29 4.05 -20.48
C GLN A 45 30.97 3.24 -21.74
N VAL A 46 32.01 2.70 -22.39
CA VAL A 46 31.88 1.89 -23.62
C VAL A 46 31.58 0.44 -23.28
N SER A 47 32.11 -0.06 -22.16
CA SER A 47 31.86 -1.40 -21.63
C SER A 47 31.95 -1.40 -20.09
N LYS A 48 31.63 -2.52 -19.44
CA LYS A 48 31.65 -2.61 -17.97
C LYS A 48 33.02 -2.17 -17.43
N ASP A 49 33.00 -1.14 -16.60
CA ASP A 49 34.13 -0.42 -15.99
C ASP A 49 35.17 0.22 -16.94
N VAL A 50 34.89 0.34 -18.23
CA VAL A 50 35.79 0.99 -19.21
C VAL A 50 35.15 2.28 -19.75
N TYR A 51 35.84 3.40 -19.52
CA TYR A 51 35.41 4.72 -19.97
C TYR A 51 36.34 5.25 -21.06
N SER A 52 35.76 5.91 -22.06
CA SER A 52 36.50 6.52 -23.15
C SER A 52 35.88 7.83 -23.61
N TRP A 53 36.70 8.72 -24.15
CA TRP A 53 36.27 9.94 -24.83
C TRP A 53 35.88 9.59 -26.26
N ILE A 54 34.59 9.68 -26.58
CA ILE A 54 34.07 9.47 -27.92
C ILE A 54 33.82 10.82 -28.61
N HIS A 55 34.20 10.93 -29.88
CA HIS A 55 33.90 12.12 -30.67
C HIS A 55 32.42 12.14 -31.05
N VAL A 56 31.70 13.20 -30.69
CA VAL A 56 30.24 13.31 -30.89
C VAL A 56 29.88 14.42 -31.87
N GLY A 57 30.83 15.24 -32.29
CA GLY A 57 30.59 16.27 -33.29
C GLY A 57 31.71 17.29 -33.38
N GLN A 58 31.56 18.22 -34.29
CA GLN A 58 32.52 19.29 -34.54
C GLN A 58 31.80 20.63 -34.70
N TYR A 59 32.47 21.70 -34.30
CA TYR A 59 32.03 23.07 -34.51
C TYR A 59 33.02 23.75 -35.44
N LEU A 60 32.56 24.20 -36.59
CA LEU A 60 33.38 24.84 -37.62
C LEU A 60 32.71 26.15 -38.03
N ASP A 61 33.34 27.26 -37.68
CA ASP A 61 33.03 28.60 -38.22
C ASP A 61 31.54 28.99 -38.17
N GLY A 62 30.90 28.73 -37.02
CA GLY A 62 29.47 29.00 -36.83
C GLY A 62 28.55 27.80 -37.03
N GLU A 63 29.01 26.75 -37.72
CA GLU A 63 28.22 25.56 -38.02
C GLU A 63 28.51 24.43 -37.02
N LEU A 64 27.46 23.93 -36.37
CA LEU A 64 27.53 22.84 -35.42
C LEU A 64 27.08 21.53 -36.08
N GLN A 65 28.00 20.59 -36.23
CA GLN A 65 27.73 19.26 -36.77
C GLN A 65 27.81 18.22 -35.65
N LEU A 66 26.65 17.79 -35.14
CA LEU A 66 26.55 16.77 -34.11
C LEU A 66 26.11 15.43 -34.71
N SER A 67 26.86 14.36 -34.41
CA SER A 67 26.44 12.99 -34.66
C SER A 67 25.74 12.46 -33.41
N LEU A 68 24.44 12.76 -33.32
CA LEU A 68 23.57 12.27 -32.25
C LEU A 68 23.14 10.83 -32.57
N ASP A 69 24.07 9.88 -32.49
CA ASP A 69 23.64 8.48 -32.41
C ASP A 69 22.91 8.28 -31.07
N SER A 70 21.78 7.57 -31.11
CA SER A 70 20.84 7.33 -30.00
C SER A 70 21.47 6.75 -28.72
N GLN A 71 22.74 6.34 -28.80
CA GLN A 71 23.52 5.77 -27.72
C GLN A 71 24.34 6.81 -26.94
N ALA A 72 24.50 8.04 -27.44
CA ALA A 72 25.39 9.02 -26.84
C ALA A 72 24.88 9.59 -25.50
N VAL A 73 23.58 9.60 -25.21
CA VAL A 73 23.01 10.24 -24.01
C VAL A 73 22.27 9.21 -23.15
N ARG A 74 23.01 8.40 -22.37
CA ARG A 74 22.39 7.56 -21.34
C ARG A 74 23.20 7.64 -20.05
N GLY A 75 23.04 8.77 -19.35
CA GLY A 75 23.74 9.11 -18.10
C GLY A 75 22.83 8.99 -16.89
N GLY A 76 23.27 8.23 -15.88
CA GLY A 76 22.51 7.76 -14.70
C GLY A 76 22.05 8.79 -13.65
N ARG A 77 21.67 10.01 -14.05
CA ARG A 77 20.84 10.94 -13.24
C ARG A 77 19.33 10.78 -13.49
N GLU A 78 18.97 9.70 -14.19
CA GLU A 78 17.64 9.41 -14.70
C GLU A 78 16.62 9.09 -13.62
N LEU A 79 16.96 8.47 -12.48
CA LEU A 79 15.89 7.95 -11.60
C LEU A 79 15.08 9.05 -10.90
N LEU A 80 15.71 10.09 -10.34
CA LEU A 80 15.00 11.17 -9.62
C LEU A 80 14.26 12.11 -10.60
N LEU A 81 14.89 12.39 -11.75
CA LEU A 81 14.29 13.19 -12.82
C LEU A 81 13.17 12.42 -13.55
N ALA A 82 13.32 11.11 -13.77
CA ALA A 82 12.24 10.26 -14.29
C ALA A 82 11.06 10.20 -13.30
N LEU A 83 11.31 10.10 -11.99
CA LEU A 83 10.24 10.13 -10.98
C LEU A 83 9.50 11.47 -10.91
N LEU A 84 10.21 12.60 -11.10
CA LEU A 84 9.61 13.94 -11.27
C LEU A 84 8.80 14.03 -12.57
N GLN A 85 9.31 13.51 -13.69
CA GLN A 85 8.63 13.51 -14.99
C GLN A 85 7.42 12.55 -15.04
N LEU A 86 7.41 11.49 -14.24
CA LEU A 86 6.33 10.49 -14.22
C LEU A 86 5.01 11.03 -13.63
N HIS A 87 5.09 12.05 -12.78
CA HIS A 87 3.92 12.54 -12.04
C HIS A 87 3.78 14.06 -12.04
N ALA A 88 4.43 14.71 -12.98
CA ALA A 88 4.30 16.13 -13.21
C ALA A 88 3.58 16.38 -14.53
N ILE A 89 2.88 17.51 -14.58
CA ILE A 89 2.32 18.08 -15.80
C ILE A 89 3.16 19.26 -16.23
N ARG A 90 3.08 19.64 -17.50
CA ARG A 90 3.66 20.90 -17.97
C ARG A 90 3.01 22.07 -17.22
N SER A 91 3.82 23.00 -16.73
CA SER A 91 3.30 24.19 -16.05
C SER A 91 2.46 25.01 -17.02
N PRO A 92 1.23 25.42 -16.65
CA PRO A 92 0.42 26.29 -17.49
C PRO A 92 0.94 27.73 -17.55
N TYR A 93 1.86 28.11 -16.64
CA TYR A 93 2.40 29.48 -16.55
C TYR A 93 3.80 29.62 -17.16
N VAL A 94 4.59 28.54 -17.19
CA VAL A 94 6.00 28.58 -17.63
C VAL A 94 6.30 27.36 -18.48
N GLU A 95 6.57 27.55 -19.76
CA GLU A 95 6.73 26.44 -20.72
C GLU A 95 7.87 25.47 -20.43
N THR A 96 8.92 25.95 -19.75
CA THR A 96 10.12 25.18 -19.36
C THR A 96 10.01 24.54 -17.98
N ALA A 97 8.89 24.73 -17.28
CA ALA A 97 8.68 24.20 -15.94
C ALA A 97 7.66 23.06 -15.94
N CYS A 98 7.85 22.10 -15.02
CA CYS A 98 6.90 21.05 -14.71
C CYS A 98 6.36 21.24 -13.29
N VAL A 99 5.05 21.03 -13.10
CA VAL A 99 4.41 21.08 -11.78
C VAL A 99 3.94 19.69 -11.38
N VAL A 100 4.25 19.30 -10.14
CA VAL A 100 3.95 17.97 -9.61
C VAL A 100 2.47 17.88 -9.27
N CYS A 101 1.79 16.82 -9.72
CA CYS A 101 0.38 16.60 -9.37
C CYS A 101 0.22 16.34 -7.85
N PRO A 102 -0.81 16.92 -7.20
CA PRO A 102 -1.10 16.68 -5.80
C PRO A 102 -1.47 15.22 -5.55
N ARG A 103 -1.30 14.75 -4.30
CA ARG A 103 -1.70 13.39 -3.91
C ARG A 103 -3.18 13.13 -4.21
N GLY A 104 -3.48 11.93 -4.70
CA GLY A 104 -4.81 11.57 -5.19
C GLY A 104 -5.07 11.92 -6.66
N THR A 105 -4.09 12.51 -7.35
CA THR A 105 -4.17 12.79 -8.78
C THR A 105 -2.93 12.30 -9.53
N LEU A 106 -3.11 11.92 -10.78
CA LEU A 106 -2.04 11.52 -11.70
C LEU A 106 -2.06 12.40 -12.95
N PRO A 107 -0.92 12.61 -13.62
CA PRO A 107 -0.93 13.32 -14.90
C PRO A 107 -1.76 12.55 -15.93
N ALA A 108 -2.52 13.28 -16.75
CA ALA A 108 -3.18 12.72 -17.93
C ALA A 108 -2.14 12.29 -18.98
N ALA A 109 -2.56 11.49 -19.97
CA ALA A 109 -1.68 11.02 -21.05
C ALA A 109 -1.01 12.17 -21.82
N SER A 110 -1.70 13.31 -21.97
CA SER A 110 -1.18 14.54 -22.57
C SER A 110 -0.23 15.34 -21.66
N ARG A 111 -0.10 14.98 -20.37
CA ARG A 111 0.64 15.71 -19.33
C ARG A 111 0.30 17.20 -19.24
N THR A 112 -0.94 17.58 -19.57
CA THR A 112 -1.42 18.97 -19.48
C THR A 112 -2.25 19.25 -18.23
N HIS A 113 -2.89 18.22 -17.66
CA HIS A 113 -3.73 18.34 -16.47
C HIS A 113 -3.61 17.10 -15.59
N CYS A 114 -3.88 17.28 -14.30
CA CYS A 114 -3.92 16.17 -13.33
C CYS A 114 -5.35 15.61 -13.25
N ARG A 115 -5.50 14.31 -13.49
CA ARG A 115 -6.76 13.58 -13.34
C ARG A 115 -6.85 12.92 -11.95
N PRO A 116 -8.02 12.93 -11.30
CA PRO A 116 -8.19 12.22 -10.04
C PRO A 116 -8.04 10.72 -10.23
N ILE A 117 -7.42 10.06 -9.26
CA ILE A 117 -7.32 8.60 -9.23
C ILE A 117 -8.69 8.06 -8.80
N PRO A 118 -9.29 7.14 -9.56
CA PRO A 118 -10.58 6.58 -9.20
C PRO A 118 -10.52 5.90 -7.84
N GLU A 119 -11.56 6.09 -7.03
CA GLU A 119 -11.64 5.47 -5.71
C GLU A 119 -11.83 3.95 -5.82
N ALA A 120 -10.95 3.22 -5.16
CA ALA A 120 -11.06 1.80 -4.92
C ALA A 120 -11.66 1.57 -3.53
N TYR A 121 -12.75 0.80 -3.48
CA TYR A 121 -13.38 0.38 -2.24
C TYR A 121 -13.77 -1.09 -2.34
N LEU A 122 -13.97 -1.73 -1.19
CA LEU A 122 -14.38 -3.13 -1.14
C LEU A 122 -15.84 -3.24 -1.57
N ARG A 123 -16.08 -3.57 -2.85
CA ARG A 123 -17.42 -3.80 -3.38
C ARG A 123 -18.05 -5.06 -2.78
N PRO A 124 -19.35 -5.06 -2.48
CA PRO A 124 -20.06 -6.25 -2.00
C PRO A 124 -20.02 -7.39 -3.03
N ASP A 125 -19.98 -7.06 -4.33
CA ASP A 125 -19.92 -8.04 -5.43
C ASP A 125 -18.52 -8.66 -5.62
N SER A 126 -17.52 -8.20 -4.87
CA SER A 126 -16.17 -8.76 -4.96
C SER A 126 -16.12 -10.16 -4.36
N ALA A 127 -15.32 -11.06 -4.95
CA ALA A 127 -15.16 -12.43 -4.45
C ALA A 127 -14.75 -12.48 -2.96
N TRP A 128 -13.89 -11.55 -2.54
CA TRP A 128 -13.47 -11.40 -1.14
C TRP A 128 -14.66 -11.09 -0.22
N ALA A 129 -15.48 -10.11 -0.59
CA ALA A 129 -16.65 -9.72 0.19
C ALA A 129 -17.71 -10.83 0.19
N ILE A 130 -17.99 -11.44 -0.96
CA ILE A 130 -18.93 -12.55 -1.09
C ILE A 130 -18.51 -13.71 -0.19
N GLY A 131 -17.23 -14.08 -0.16
CA GLY A 131 -16.72 -15.14 0.70
C GLY A 131 -16.96 -14.85 2.19
N ALA A 132 -16.59 -13.66 2.65
CA ALA A 132 -16.78 -13.24 4.04
C ALA A 132 -18.28 -13.13 4.43
N MET A 133 -19.10 -12.58 3.55
CA MET A 133 -20.55 -12.45 3.75
C MET A 133 -21.23 -13.81 3.76
N SER A 134 -20.85 -14.73 2.88
CA SER A 134 -21.40 -16.09 2.83
C SER A 134 -21.09 -16.85 4.12
N PHE A 135 -19.85 -16.78 4.60
CA PHE A 135 -19.45 -17.39 5.87
C PHE A 135 -20.22 -16.80 7.08
N SER A 136 -20.41 -15.48 7.09
CA SER A 136 -21.21 -14.81 8.12
C SER A 136 -22.70 -15.18 8.03
N SER A 137 -23.22 -15.38 6.83
CA SER A 137 -24.62 -15.76 6.58
C SER A 137 -24.91 -17.20 7.02
N ILE A 138 -23.99 -18.13 6.79
CA ILE A 138 -24.11 -19.53 7.24
C ILE A 138 -24.26 -19.59 8.76
N ARG A 139 -23.47 -18.79 9.49
CA ARG A 139 -23.61 -18.63 10.94
C ARG A 139 -25.00 -18.13 11.32
N LEU A 140 -25.44 -17.02 10.73
CA LEU A 140 -26.69 -16.35 11.10
C LEU A 140 -27.94 -17.17 10.72
N ARG A 141 -27.93 -17.91 9.62
CA ARG A 141 -29.06 -18.71 9.15
C ARG A 141 -29.04 -20.17 9.61
N GLY A 142 -27.87 -20.71 9.94
CA GLY A 142 -27.71 -22.10 10.37
C GLY A 142 -27.48 -22.20 11.87
N VAL A 143 -26.29 -21.81 12.32
CA VAL A 143 -25.82 -22.09 13.68
C VAL A 143 -26.63 -21.34 14.75
N VAL A 144 -26.90 -20.06 14.54
CA VAL A 144 -27.62 -19.21 15.52
C VAL A 144 -29.07 -19.67 15.73
N PRO A 145 -29.91 -19.83 14.70
CA PRO A 145 -31.30 -20.24 14.89
C PRO A 145 -31.43 -21.67 15.40
N ALA A 146 -30.61 -22.62 14.92
CA ALA A 146 -30.63 -23.99 15.44
C ALA A 146 -30.39 -24.02 16.96
N GLN A 147 -29.47 -23.19 17.45
CA GLN A 147 -29.18 -23.11 18.87
C GLN A 147 -30.23 -22.30 19.65
N LEU A 148 -30.77 -21.23 19.06
CA LEU A 148 -31.82 -20.41 19.68
C LEU A 148 -33.15 -21.18 19.78
N ASP A 149 -33.51 -21.95 18.76
CA ASP A 149 -34.70 -22.80 18.76
C ASP A 149 -34.57 -23.92 19.79
N ALA A 150 -33.38 -24.51 19.94
CA ALA A 150 -33.10 -25.45 21.02
C ALA A 150 -33.21 -24.80 22.41
N CYS A 151 -32.75 -23.56 22.58
CA CYS A 151 -32.95 -22.80 23.82
C CYS A 151 -34.44 -22.52 24.08
N ARG A 152 -35.17 -21.98 23.09
CA ARG A 152 -36.60 -21.64 23.20
C ARG A 152 -37.46 -22.87 23.46
N ALA A 153 -37.14 -24.01 22.84
CA ALA A 153 -37.80 -25.28 23.12
C ALA A 153 -37.62 -25.70 24.58
N CYS A 154 -36.47 -25.40 25.18
CA CYS A 154 -36.22 -25.65 26.59
C CYS A 154 -36.87 -24.62 27.53
N GLU A 155 -36.88 -23.33 27.15
CA GLU A 155 -37.56 -22.26 27.91
C GLU A 155 -39.07 -22.49 28.01
N ARG A 156 -39.70 -23.01 26.94
CA ARG A 156 -41.11 -23.44 27.00
C ARG A 156 -41.35 -24.55 28.04
N ALA A 157 -40.32 -25.29 28.44
CA ALA A 157 -40.39 -26.35 29.43
C ALA A 157 -40.01 -25.91 30.86
N ARG A 158 -39.28 -24.80 31.03
CA ARG A 158 -38.96 -24.20 32.34
C ARG A 158 -38.99 -22.68 32.25
N ALA A 159 -40.03 -22.07 32.84
CA ALA A 159 -40.01 -20.64 33.13
C ALA A 159 -38.92 -20.37 34.18
N ILE A 160 -37.83 -19.69 33.79
CA ILE A 160 -37.00 -18.74 34.57
C ILE A 160 -35.69 -18.52 33.80
N ILE A 161 -35.56 -17.36 33.15
CA ILE A 161 -34.30 -16.61 33.06
C ILE A 161 -34.66 -15.15 33.32
N ARG A 162 -34.02 -14.52 34.32
CA ARG A 162 -34.06 -13.06 34.47
C ARG A 162 -33.20 -12.45 33.36
N PRO A 163 -33.68 -11.44 32.62
CA PRO A 163 -32.94 -10.86 31.51
C PRO A 163 -31.55 -10.40 31.98
N ALA A 164 -30.51 -10.81 31.26
CA ALA A 164 -29.17 -10.26 31.43
C ALA A 164 -29.25 -8.74 31.29
N ARG A 165 -28.82 -8.03 32.34
CA ARG A 165 -28.93 -6.57 32.43
C ARG A 165 -28.10 -5.96 31.29
N ARG A 166 -28.75 -5.11 30.48
CA ARG A 166 -28.15 -4.39 29.34
C ARG A 166 -27.15 -3.34 29.84
N HIS A 167 -25.94 -3.77 30.20
CA HIS A 167 -24.74 -2.95 30.28
C HIS A 167 -24.14 -2.97 28.87
N THR A 168 -23.93 -1.89 28.11
CA THR A 168 -23.60 -0.50 28.44
C THR A 168 -23.78 0.31 27.15
N ASP A 169 -24.38 1.50 27.23
CA ASP A 169 -24.42 2.49 26.14
C ASP A 169 -23.89 3.85 26.65
N VAL A 170 -22.78 3.81 27.39
CA VAL A 170 -22.14 4.99 28.00
C VAL A 170 -20.86 5.38 27.26
N LEU A 171 -20.18 4.42 26.62
CA LEU A 171 -18.93 4.67 25.89
C LEU A 171 -19.14 5.38 24.53
N SER A 172 -20.38 5.41 24.01
CA SER A 172 -20.74 6.02 22.72
C SER A 172 -20.80 7.55 22.75
N ARG A 173 -20.78 8.19 23.94
CA ARG A 173 -20.88 9.66 24.07
C ARG A 173 -19.57 10.44 23.96
N HIS A 174 -18.41 9.78 24.01
CA HIS A 174 -17.09 10.43 23.92
C HIS A 174 -16.30 10.09 22.65
N LEU A 175 -16.79 9.15 21.84
CA LEU A 175 -16.14 8.75 20.59
C LEU A 175 -16.65 9.61 19.44
N ARG A 176 -15.73 10.29 18.74
CA ARG A 176 -16.07 11.02 17.50
C ARG A 176 -16.65 10.04 16.49
N ALA A 177 -17.68 10.45 15.75
CA ALA A 177 -18.25 9.63 14.68
C ALA A 177 -17.16 9.26 13.66
N PRO A 178 -17.05 7.99 13.25
CA PRO A 178 -16.07 7.56 12.26
C PRO A 178 -16.37 8.22 10.92
N LYS A 179 -15.34 8.77 10.26
CA LYS A 179 -15.45 9.44 8.97
C LYS A 179 -14.79 8.59 7.88
N ALA A 180 -15.31 8.65 6.66
CA ALA A 180 -14.63 8.11 5.50
C ALA A 180 -13.53 9.07 5.05
N MET A 181 -12.35 8.55 4.73
CA MET A 181 -11.19 9.30 4.26
C MET A 181 -10.52 8.56 3.09
N PHE A 182 -9.87 9.32 2.22
CA PHE A 182 -9.04 8.76 1.16
C PHE A 182 -7.66 8.39 1.70
N HIS A 183 -7.25 7.15 1.48
CA HIS A 183 -5.96 6.60 1.84
C HIS A 183 -5.18 6.23 0.58
N TYR A 184 -3.95 6.75 0.47
CA TYR A 184 -3.08 6.61 -0.70
C TYR A 184 -1.85 5.79 -0.33
N PRO A 185 -1.92 4.43 -0.38
CA PRO A 185 -0.77 3.59 -0.04
C PRO A 185 0.36 3.74 -1.06
N THR A 186 0.01 3.87 -2.34
CA THR A 186 0.93 4.22 -3.43
C THR A 186 0.48 5.51 -4.08
N ARG A 187 1.27 6.02 -5.03
CA ARG A 187 0.93 7.24 -5.78
C ARG A 187 -0.17 7.02 -6.82
N GLU A 188 -0.39 5.78 -7.22
CA GLU A 188 -1.36 5.40 -8.25
C GLU A 188 -2.66 4.82 -7.67
N ASP A 189 -2.68 4.51 -6.38
CA ASP A 189 -3.84 3.94 -5.69
C ASP A 189 -4.55 5.00 -4.84
N ASN A 190 -5.89 5.01 -4.93
CA ASN A 190 -6.76 5.82 -4.08
C ASN A 190 -7.80 4.90 -3.44
N MET A 191 -7.71 4.66 -2.13
CA MET A 191 -8.64 3.77 -1.42
C MET A 191 -9.53 4.55 -0.47
N LEU A 192 -10.84 4.26 -0.48
CA LEU A 192 -11.78 4.85 0.48
C LEU A 192 -11.88 3.97 1.73
N VAL A 193 -11.41 4.48 2.87
CA VAL A 193 -11.36 3.75 4.16
C VAL A 193 -11.93 4.59 5.29
N CYS A 194 -12.27 3.96 6.42
CA CYS A 194 -12.64 4.70 7.64
C CYS A 194 -11.39 5.29 8.31
N ASP A 195 -11.51 6.46 8.92
CA ASP A 195 -10.43 7.18 9.64
C ASP A 195 -9.69 6.29 10.65
N SER A 196 -10.44 5.49 11.41
CA SER A 196 -9.90 4.55 12.39
C SER A 196 -9.00 3.47 11.79
N TYR A 197 -9.06 3.21 10.48
CA TYR A 197 -8.25 2.20 9.80
C TYR A 197 -6.78 2.59 9.69
N VAL A 198 -6.49 3.89 9.51
CA VAL A 198 -5.14 4.40 9.21
C VAL A 198 -4.28 4.49 10.46
N ASP A 199 -4.85 4.96 11.57
CA ASP A 199 -4.13 5.16 12.84
C ASP A 199 -3.80 3.86 13.57
N ALA A 200 -4.18 2.70 13.01
CA ALA A 200 -4.15 1.39 13.68
C ALA A 200 -4.80 1.40 15.08
N SER A 201 -5.58 2.44 15.39
CA SER A 201 -6.13 2.70 16.71
C SER A 201 -7.13 1.61 17.12
N TYR A 202 -7.79 0.99 16.15
CA TYR A 202 -8.64 -0.17 16.38
C TYR A 202 -7.86 -1.41 16.85
N MET A 203 -6.54 -1.50 16.68
CA MET A 203 -5.73 -2.61 17.22
C MET A 203 -5.73 -2.62 18.75
N ILE A 204 -5.93 -1.45 19.37
CA ILE A 204 -6.11 -1.33 20.82
C ILE A 204 -7.35 -2.11 21.26
N ALA A 205 -8.38 -2.20 20.43
CA ALA A 205 -9.59 -2.98 20.73
C ALA A 205 -9.31 -4.50 20.80
N PHE A 206 -8.21 -5.00 20.20
CA PHE A 206 -7.81 -6.41 20.32
C PHE A 206 -7.05 -6.73 21.60
N PHE A 207 -6.52 -5.72 22.30
CA PHE A 207 -5.80 -5.93 23.55
C PHE A 207 -6.67 -6.62 24.61
N TYR A 208 -7.89 -6.10 24.81
CA TYR A 208 -8.83 -6.67 25.78
C TYR A 208 -9.21 -8.13 25.46
N PRO A 209 -9.63 -8.49 24.22
CA PRO A 209 -9.84 -9.87 23.82
C PRO A 209 -8.62 -10.77 24.03
N ILE A 210 -7.40 -10.31 23.73
CA ILE A 210 -6.17 -11.10 23.93
C ILE A 210 -5.96 -11.39 25.42
N VAL A 211 -6.08 -10.37 26.29
CA VAL A 211 -5.96 -10.54 27.74
C VAL A 211 -7.04 -11.51 28.26
N LEU A 212 -8.29 -11.35 27.79
CA LEU A 212 -9.39 -12.24 28.17
C LEU A 212 -9.11 -13.69 27.75
N ILE A 213 -8.58 -13.90 26.53
CA ILE A 213 -8.20 -15.23 26.03
C ILE A 213 -7.10 -15.86 26.90
N LEU A 214 -6.08 -15.09 27.29
CA LEU A 214 -5.00 -15.56 28.17
C LEU A 214 -5.54 -15.98 29.55
N VAL A 215 -6.32 -15.11 30.18
CA VAL A 215 -6.93 -15.38 31.49
C VAL A 215 -7.83 -16.62 31.43
N CYS A 216 -8.70 -16.71 30.43
CA CYS A 216 -9.58 -17.85 30.24
C CYS A 216 -8.81 -19.15 29.93
N THR A 217 -7.66 -19.06 29.24
CA THR A 217 -6.81 -20.23 28.98
C THR A 217 -6.16 -20.73 30.26
N VAL A 218 -5.69 -19.83 31.13
CA VAL A 218 -5.16 -20.20 32.46
C VAL A 218 -6.25 -20.91 33.28
N TYR A 219 -7.46 -20.33 33.36
CA TYR A 219 -8.58 -20.97 34.04
C TYR A 219 -8.95 -22.33 33.44
N ALA A 220 -8.94 -22.47 32.11
CA ALA A 220 -9.21 -23.74 31.44
C ALA A 220 -8.16 -24.82 31.73
N VAL A 221 -6.90 -24.46 32.00
CA VAL A 221 -5.85 -25.41 32.41
C VAL A 221 -6.02 -25.80 33.88
N LEU A 222 -6.33 -24.84 34.75
CA LEU A 222 -6.55 -25.10 36.18
C LEU A 222 -7.74 -26.03 36.41
N THR A 223 -8.82 -25.89 35.65
CA THR A 223 -10.03 -26.72 35.80
C THR A 223 -9.89 -28.15 35.30
N ARG A 224 -8.79 -28.51 34.60
CA ARG A 224 -8.53 -29.89 34.16
C ARG A 224 -8.32 -30.88 35.31
N LYS A 225 -7.99 -30.39 36.52
CA LYS A 225 -7.66 -31.21 37.69
C LYS A 225 -8.85 -31.51 38.60
N ILE A 226 -10.04 -30.94 38.33
CA ILE A 226 -11.24 -31.12 39.15
C ILE A 226 -12.04 -32.31 38.60
N PRO A 227 -12.14 -33.45 39.32
CA PRO A 227 -12.75 -34.68 38.79
C PRO A 227 -14.28 -34.76 38.99
N GLU A 228 -14.96 -33.74 39.52
CA GLU A 228 -16.38 -33.84 39.83
C GLU A 228 -17.27 -33.35 38.67
N ALA A 229 -17.65 -34.30 37.80
CA ALA A 229 -18.73 -34.25 36.81
C ALA A 229 -18.50 -33.51 35.46
N PHE A 230 -18.89 -34.21 34.39
CA PHE A 230 -19.22 -33.75 33.03
C PHE A 230 -18.09 -33.43 32.03
N ASN A 231 -18.16 -34.09 30.86
CA ASN A 231 -17.52 -33.77 29.56
C ASN A 231 -17.55 -32.28 29.17
N GLU A 232 -18.31 -31.46 29.86
CA GLU A 232 -18.48 -30.02 29.66
C GLU A 232 -17.19 -29.23 29.84
N SER A 233 -16.37 -29.54 30.85
CA SER A 233 -15.07 -28.87 31.04
C SER A 233 -14.10 -29.12 29.87
N LYS A 234 -14.17 -30.31 29.26
CA LYS A 234 -13.40 -30.66 28.04
C LYS A 234 -13.83 -29.82 26.84
N HIS A 235 -15.13 -29.60 26.65
CA HIS A 235 -15.65 -28.77 25.57
C HIS A 235 -15.27 -27.30 25.73
N ILE A 236 -15.31 -26.78 26.97
CA ILE A 236 -14.83 -25.43 27.29
C ILE A 236 -13.33 -25.31 27.00
N GLY A 237 -12.52 -26.26 27.45
CA GLY A 237 -11.08 -26.28 27.15
C GLY A 237 -10.77 -26.34 25.64
N PHE A 238 -11.57 -27.10 24.87
CA PHE A 238 -11.44 -27.17 23.42
C PHE A 238 -11.79 -25.83 22.74
N THR A 239 -12.85 -25.15 23.19
CA THR A 239 -13.22 -23.82 22.66
C THR A 239 -12.15 -22.77 22.92
N MET A 240 -11.57 -22.78 24.11
CA MET A 240 -10.50 -21.86 24.47
C MET A 240 -9.24 -22.11 23.64
N TYR A 241 -8.83 -23.37 23.49
CA TYR A 241 -7.65 -23.70 22.69
C TYR A 241 -7.80 -23.31 21.21
N THR A 242 -8.95 -23.66 20.61
CA THR A 242 -9.21 -23.35 19.19
C THR A 242 -9.31 -21.85 18.93
N THR A 243 -9.96 -21.10 19.83
CA THR A 243 -9.99 -19.63 19.74
C THR A 243 -8.59 -19.02 19.89
N CYS A 244 -7.75 -19.49 20.82
CA CYS A 244 -6.34 -19.07 20.91
C CYS A 244 -5.61 -19.25 19.58
N VAL A 245 -5.71 -20.43 18.95
CA VAL A 245 -5.04 -20.73 17.68
C VAL A 245 -5.51 -19.79 16.56
N ILE A 246 -6.82 -19.53 16.47
CA ILE A 246 -7.40 -18.62 15.47
C ILE A 246 -6.84 -17.20 15.64
N TRP A 247 -6.80 -16.68 16.87
CA TRP A 247 -6.29 -15.33 17.14
C TRP A 247 -4.77 -15.23 16.96
N LEU A 248 -4.02 -16.25 17.35
CA LEU A 248 -2.56 -16.30 17.12
C LEU A 248 -2.22 -16.36 15.62
N ALA A 249 -3.02 -17.04 14.81
CA ALA A 249 -2.84 -17.08 13.36
C ALA A 249 -3.25 -15.76 12.68
N PHE A 250 -4.23 -15.05 13.23
CA PHE A 250 -4.71 -13.78 12.67
C PHE A 250 -3.68 -12.65 12.80
N VAL A 251 -2.94 -12.57 13.92
CA VAL A 251 -1.94 -11.51 14.15
C VAL A 251 -0.88 -11.41 13.03
N PRO A 252 -0.12 -12.47 12.69
CA PRO A 252 0.87 -12.40 11.61
C PRO A 252 0.22 -12.20 10.24
N LEU A 253 -0.98 -12.78 10.01
CA LEU A 253 -1.72 -12.57 8.77
C LEU A 253 -2.11 -11.09 8.58
N TYR A 254 -2.56 -10.44 9.64
CA TYR A 254 -2.97 -9.04 9.63
C TYR A 254 -1.79 -8.11 9.30
N PHE A 255 -0.64 -8.32 9.93
CA PHE A 255 0.56 -7.52 9.66
C PHE A 255 1.18 -7.85 8.30
N GLY A 256 1.18 -9.12 7.89
CA GLY A 256 1.68 -9.55 6.58
C GLY A 256 0.85 -9.03 5.40
N THR A 257 -0.43 -8.75 5.61
CA THR A 257 -1.34 -8.20 4.58
C THR A 257 -1.49 -6.68 4.65
N ALA A 258 -0.54 -5.96 5.26
CA ALA A 258 -0.62 -4.52 5.42
C ALA A 258 -0.72 -3.73 4.10
N SER A 259 -0.19 -4.27 3.00
CA SER A 259 -0.28 -3.69 1.66
C SER A 259 -1.61 -3.95 0.95
N HIS A 260 -2.35 -4.99 1.35
CA HIS A 260 -3.56 -5.43 0.67
C HIS A 260 -4.79 -5.22 1.55
N VAL A 261 -5.37 -4.02 1.44
CA VAL A 261 -6.55 -3.60 2.21
C VAL A 261 -7.72 -4.59 2.14
N PRO A 262 -8.13 -5.12 0.97
CA PRO A 262 -9.23 -6.09 0.88
C PRO A 262 -8.96 -7.38 1.67
N LEU A 263 -7.74 -7.92 1.56
CA LEU A 263 -7.33 -9.12 2.28
C LEU A 263 -7.36 -8.90 3.80
N ARG A 264 -6.86 -7.76 4.27
CA ARG A 264 -6.80 -7.42 5.69
C ARG A 264 -8.21 -7.28 6.30
N VAL A 265 -9.12 -6.59 5.62
CA VAL A 265 -10.50 -6.39 6.10
C VAL A 265 -11.31 -7.69 6.07
N THR A 266 -11.20 -8.47 4.99
CA THR A 266 -11.95 -9.72 4.85
C THR A 266 -11.45 -10.81 5.79
N SER A 267 -10.13 -10.95 5.97
CA SER A 267 -9.56 -11.87 6.95
C SER A 267 -10.00 -11.54 8.39
N MET A 268 -10.02 -10.25 8.76
CA MET A 268 -10.55 -9.81 10.06
C MET A 268 -12.03 -10.23 10.24
N ALA A 269 -12.88 -9.98 9.25
CA ALA A 269 -14.29 -10.35 9.29
C ALA A 269 -14.49 -11.87 9.43
N VAL A 270 -13.70 -12.67 8.69
CA VAL A 270 -13.74 -14.14 8.74
C VAL A 270 -13.24 -14.66 10.09
N THR A 271 -12.16 -14.12 10.65
CA THR A 271 -11.61 -14.51 11.97
C THR A 271 -12.60 -14.29 13.10
N ILE A 272 -13.23 -13.10 13.15
CA ILE A 272 -14.23 -12.76 14.17
C ILE A 272 -15.42 -13.71 14.07
N SER A 273 -15.89 -13.90 12.84
CA SER A 273 -16.92 -14.88 12.54
C SER A 273 -16.48 -16.29 13.01
N LEU A 274 -15.32 -16.80 12.59
CA LEU A 274 -14.92 -18.17 12.89
C LEU A 274 -14.83 -18.41 14.40
N SER A 275 -14.28 -17.46 15.15
CA SER A 275 -14.22 -17.48 16.61
C SER A 275 -15.59 -17.59 17.27
N ALA A 276 -16.57 -16.82 16.77
CA ALA A 276 -17.96 -16.91 17.24
C ALA A 276 -18.61 -18.26 16.89
N SER A 277 -18.29 -18.85 15.74
CA SER A 277 -18.85 -20.15 15.32
C SER A 277 -18.35 -21.26 16.23
N VAL A 278 -17.05 -21.28 16.48
CA VAL A 278 -16.40 -22.28 17.34
C VAL A 278 -16.99 -22.24 18.75
N THR A 279 -17.16 -21.04 19.30
CA THR A 279 -17.78 -20.86 20.62
C THR A 279 -19.21 -21.39 20.64
N LEU A 280 -20.02 -21.05 19.61
CA LEU A 280 -21.41 -21.49 19.51
C LEU A 280 -21.59 -22.98 19.23
N VAL A 281 -20.69 -23.62 18.50
CA VAL A 281 -20.81 -25.04 18.20
C VAL A 281 -20.31 -25.86 19.39
N CYS A 282 -19.12 -25.57 19.89
CA CYS A 282 -18.47 -26.45 20.83
C CYS A 282 -19.03 -26.36 22.27
N LEU A 283 -19.59 -25.23 22.71
CA LEU A 283 -20.20 -25.13 24.05
C LEU A 283 -21.63 -25.66 24.12
N PHE A 284 -22.31 -25.66 22.99
CA PHE A 284 -23.76 -25.58 22.93
C PHE A 284 -24.34 -26.82 22.22
N SER A 285 -23.65 -27.37 21.21
CA SER A 285 -24.02 -28.65 20.59
C SER A 285 -24.02 -29.83 21.57
N PRO A 286 -23.02 -30.02 22.47
CA PRO A 286 -23.05 -31.11 23.44
C PRO A 286 -24.25 -31.01 24.40
N LYS A 287 -24.59 -29.78 24.83
CA LYS A 287 -25.71 -29.54 25.73
C LYS A 287 -27.07 -29.80 25.07
N VAL A 288 -27.22 -29.42 23.80
CA VAL A 288 -28.44 -29.72 23.03
C VAL A 288 -28.57 -31.23 22.80
N SER A 289 -27.48 -31.92 22.44
CA SER A 289 -27.49 -33.37 22.23
C SER A 289 -27.78 -34.16 23.51
N ASP A 290 -27.24 -33.74 24.66
CA ASP A 290 -27.53 -34.35 25.97
C ASP A 290 -29.01 -34.14 26.36
N TYR A 291 -29.58 -32.97 26.04
CA TYR A 291 -30.99 -32.65 26.30
C TYR A 291 -31.94 -33.44 25.40
N THR A 292 -31.69 -33.50 24.09
CA THR A 292 -32.54 -34.27 23.15
C THR A 292 -32.46 -35.77 23.40
N SER A 293 -31.33 -36.28 23.91
CA SER A 293 -31.17 -37.69 24.30
C SER A 293 -31.66 -38.01 25.72
N GLY A 294 -32.25 -37.04 26.43
CA GLY A 294 -32.83 -37.24 27.76
C GLY A 294 -31.83 -37.48 28.89
N ARG A 295 -30.53 -37.27 28.67
CA ARG A 295 -29.47 -37.53 29.66
C ARG A 295 -29.28 -36.42 30.68
N ARG A 296 -29.81 -35.22 30.42
CA ARG A 296 -29.67 -34.07 31.32
C ARG A 296 -30.96 -33.25 31.41
N ALA A 297 -31.40 -32.95 32.64
CA ALA A 297 -32.63 -32.20 32.92
C ALA A 297 -32.45 -30.67 32.97
N THR A 298 -31.23 -30.17 32.81
CA THR A 298 -30.90 -28.73 32.83
C THR A 298 -30.89 -28.17 31.42
N CYS A 299 -31.49 -26.99 31.21
CA CYS A 299 -31.54 -26.39 29.89
C CYS A 299 -30.14 -26.05 29.36
N PRO A 300 -29.90 -26.17 28.04
CA PRO A 300 -28.61 -25.84 27.43
C PRO A 300 -28.16 -24.38 27.64
N CYS A 301 -29.11 -23.51 28.00
CA CYS A 301 -28.99 -22.06 28.02
C CYS A 301 -29.34 -21.47 29.40
N ALA A 302 -29.49 -22.32 30.42
CA ALA A 302 -29.72 -21.94 31.82
C ALA A 302 -28.42 -21.61 32.56
#